data_AF-A0A2M7PUH9-F1
#
_entry.id   AF-A0A2M7PUH9-F1
#
_cell.length_a   1.000
_cell.length_b   1.000
_cell.length_c   1.000
_cell.angle_alpha   90.00
_cell.angle_beta   90.00
_cell.angle_gamma   90.00
#
_symmetry.space_group_name_H-M   'P 1'
#
loop_
_entity.id
_entity.type
_entity.pdbx_description
1 polymer ?
#
loop_
_entity_poly.entity_id
_entity_poly.type
_entity_poly.pdbx_seq_one_letter_code
_entity_poly.pdbx_strand_id
1 'polypeptide(L)'
;MTILVNFLEIFVYSVIFGYLPGIIQKLDYLKILEIDVIWLCLIYKSPNNDNGYDISDYQDIIDNFGTMKDVEKLLTETYNRSY
;
A
#
# COMPACT_ATOMS: atom_id res chain seq x y z
N MET A 1 -34.88 20.03 4.63
CA MET A 1 -34.55 18.72 4.05
C MET A 1 -33.46 18.94 3.02
N THR A 2 -32.24 19.14 3.51
CA THR A 2 -31.05 19.31 2.67
C THR A 2 -30.11 18.20 3.10
N ILE A 3 -30.22 17.06 2.43
CA ILE A 3 -29.22 16.00 2.52
C ILE A 3 -28.02 16.55 1.75
N LEU A 4 -27.14 17.23 2.48
CA LEU A 4 -25.78 17.53 2.05
C LEU A 4 -25.08 16.19 1.88
N VAL A 5 -24.73 15.88 0.64
CA VAL A 5 -23.90 14.75 0.27
C VAL A 5 -22.50 14.99 0.86
N ASN A 6 -22.28 14.60 2.11
CA ASN A 6 -20.93 14.45 2.68
C ASN A 6 -20.42 13.05 2.33
N PHE A 7 -20.06 12.90 1.06
CA PHE A 7 -19.56 11.65 0.50
C PHE A 7 -18.19 11.99 -0.09
N LEU A 8 -17.16 11.20 0.29
CA LEU A 8 -15.86 11.10 -0.39
C LEU A 8 -14.92 12.32 -0.33
N GLU A 9 -14.10 12.43 0.71
CA GLU A 9 -12.68 12.74 0.48
C GLU A 9 -11.87 11.52 0.91
N ILE A 10 -11.93 10.44 0.10
CA ILE A 10 -10.98 9.34 0.24
C ILE A 10 -9.67 9.82 -0.37
N PHE A 11 -8.73 10.27 0.47
CA PHE A 11 -7.38 10.54 0.01
C PHE A 11 -6.68 9.21 -0.27
N VAL A 12 -6.51 8.88 -1.56
CA VAL A 12 -5.78 7.69 -1.99
C VAL A 12 -4.34 8.07 -2.29
N TYR A 13 -3.40 7.49 -1.54
CA TYR A 13 -1.98 7.64 -1.83
C TYR A 13 -1.46 6.43 -2.60
N SER A 14 -1.04 6.66 -3.85
CA SER A 14 -0.49 5.62 -4.73
C SER A 14 1.02 5.55 -4.59
N VAL A 15 1.53 4.39 -4.15
CA VAL A 15 2.98 4.12 -4.14
C VAL A 15 3.35 3.41 -5.43
N ILE A 16 3.96 4.15 -6.36
CA ILE A 16 4.33 3.63 -7.70
C ILE A 16 5.72 2.98 -7.69
N PHE A 17 6.62 3.48 -6.83
CA PHE A 17 7.96 2.92 -6.60
C PHE A 17 8.35 3.08 -5.13
N GLY A 18 8.64 1.98 -4.46
CA GLY A 18 9.07 2.03 -3.06
C GLY A 18 9.09 0.66 -2.39
N TYR A 19 10.13 0.42 -1.62
CA TYR A 19 10.26 -0.78 -0.79
C TYR A 19 9.24 -0.72 0.37
N LEU A 20 8.64 -1.86 0.73
CA LEU A 20 7.67 -1.98 1.82
C LEU A 20 8.17 -1.35 3.14
N PRO A 21 9.44 -1.51 3.56
CA PRO A 21 9.97 -0.86 4.75
C PRO A 21 9.96 0.67 4.69
N GLY A 22 10.08 1.25 3.50
CA GLY A 22 10.01 2.70 3.29
C GLY A 22 8.57 3.22 3.42
N ILE A 23 7.58 2.43 3.01
CA ILE A 23 6.16 2.76 3.20
C ILE A 23 5.82 2.74 4.69
N ILE A 24 6.27 1.71 5.41
CA ILE A 24 6.07 1.58 6.87
C ILE A 24 6.58 2.83 7.61
N GLN A 25 7.77 3.33 7.26
CA GLN A 25 8.35 4.54 7.87
C GLN A 25 7.54 5.81 7.61
N LYS A 26 6.73 5.84 6.54
CA LYS A 26 5.90 6.98 6.18
C LYS A 26 4.49 6.92 6.76
N LEU A 27 4.06 5.79 7.35
CA LEU A 27 2.68 5.63 7.84
C LEU A 27 2.27 6.71 8.85
N ASP A 28 3.18 7.18 9.70
CA ASP A 28 2.87 8.26 10.65
C ASP A 28 2.64 9.60 9.93
N TYR A 29 3.45 9.88 8.89
CA TYR A 29 3.27 11.07 8.07
C TYR A 29 1.98 11.02 7.24
N LEU A 30 1.66 9.86 6.65
CA LEU A 30 0.41 9.68 5.89
C LEU A 30 -0.81 9.85 6.79
N LYS A 31 -0.72 9.46 8.07
CA LYS A 31 -1.79 9.65 9.04
C LYS A 31 -2.00 11.12 9.41
N ILE A 32 -0.93 11.91 9.49
CA ILE A 32 -1.01 13.37 9.68
C ILE A 32 -1.71 14.05 8.51
N LEU A 33 -1.54 13.50 7.29
CA LEU A 33 -2.22 13.98 6.09
C LEU A 33 -3.68 13.52 5.97
N GLU A 34 -4.22 12.81 6.96
CA GLU A 34 -5.59 12.28 6.97
C GLU A 34 -5.88 11.38 5.74
N ILE A 35 -4.89 10.58 5.35
CA ILE A 35 -5.04 9.55 4.31
C ILE A 35 -5.74 8.35 4.92
N ASP A 36 -6.88 7.96 4.36
CA ASP A 36 -7.63 6.79 4.81
C ASP A 36 -7.24 5.51 4.06
N VAL A 37 -6.75 5.62 2.82
CA VAL A 37 -6.49 4.44 1.97
C VAL A 37 -5.11 4.53 1.30
N ILE A 38 -4.32 3.48 1.48
CA ILE A 38 -3.03 3.31 0.80
C ILE A 38 -3.20 2.26 -0.29
N TRP A 39 -2.98 2.67 -1.55
CA TRP A 39 -2.98 1.76 -2.69
C TRP A 39 -1.55 1.40 -3.09
N LEU A 40 -1.24 0.11 -3.02
CA LEU A 40 0.05 -0.42 -3.44
C LEU A 40 0.02 -0.83 -4.91
N CYS A 41 1.14 -0.63 -5.62
CA CYS A 41 1.34 -1.29 -6.91
C CYS A 41 1.52 -2.81 -6.74
N LEU A 42 1.62 -3.55 -7.84
CA LEU A 42 1.81 -5.01 -7.82
C LEU A 42 3.15 -5.35 -7.19
N ILE A 43 3.10 -5.93 -5.98
CA ILE A 43 4.28 -6.32 -5.20
C ILE A 43 4.61 -7.81 -5.30
N TYR A 44 3.78 -8.60 -5.97
CA TYR A 44 3.99 -10.04 -6.11
C TYR A 44 5.15 -10.36 -7.05
N LYS A 45 5.72 -11.55 -6.87
CA LYS A 45 6.80 -12.03 -7.72
C LYS A 45 6.36 -12.06 -9.17
N SER A 46 7.19 -11.47 -10.01
CA SER A 46 6.91 -11.29 -11.43
C SER A 46 8.23 -11.24 -12.20
N PRO A 47 8.29 -11.76 -13.44
CA PRO A 47 9.37 -11.49 -14.37
C PRO A 47 9.49 -9.99 -14.70
N ASN A 48 8.44 -9.22 -14.39
CA ASN A 48 8.34 -7.78 -14.55
C ASN A 48 8.44 -7.34 -16.02
N ASN A 49 7.97 -8.19 -16.94
CA ASN A 49 7.88 -7.86 -18.36
C ASN A 49 6.69 -6.94 -18.64
N ASP A 50 5.70 -6.91 -17.76
CA ASP A 50 4.52 -6.04 -17.81
C ASP A 50 4.34 -5.27 -16.48
N ASN A 51 5.42 -4.66 -15.98
CA ASN A 51 5.43 -3.84 -14.77
C ASN A 51 4.78 -4.52 -13.53
N GLY A 52 4.90 -5.85 -13.42
CA GLY A 52 4.36 -6.63 -12.31
C GLY A 52 2.95 -7.19 -12.55
N TYR A 53 2.29 -6.88 -13.66
CA TYR A 53 1.01 -7.50 -14.04
C TYR A 53 1.17 -8.95 -14.51
N ASP A 54 2.37 -9.30 -14.97
CA ASP A 54 2.79 -10.67 -15.28
C ASP A 54 3.23 -11.42 -14.00
N ILE A 55 2.29 -11.69 -13.09
CA ILE A 55 2.59 -12.39 -11.83
C ILE A 55 3.05 -13.83 -12.12
N SER A 56 4.21 -14.22 -11.57
CA SER A 56 4.73 -15.59 -11.63
C SER A 56 4.49 -16.38 -10.35
N ASP A 57 4.41 -15.72 -9.20
CA ASP A 57 4.06 -16.34 -7.92
C ASP A 57 3.24 -15.37 -7.05
N TYR A 58 2.03 -15.80 -6.67
CA TYR A 58 1.10 -15.05 -5.83
C TYR A 58 1.40 -15.15 -4.34
N GLN A 59 2.33 -16.03 -3.93
CA GLN A 59 2.71 -16.25 -2.54
C GLN A 59 4.07 -15.65 -2.18
N ASP A 60 4.77 -15.08 -3.16
CA ASP A 60 6.08 -14.47 -2.95
C ASP A 60 6.08 -13.02 -3.44
N ILE A 61 7.01 -12.24 -2.90
CA ILE A 61 7.15 -10.80 -3.19
C ILE A 61 8.33 -10.61 -4.15
N ILE A 62 8.22 -9.64 -5.04
CA ILE A 62 9.35 -9.28 -5.91
C ILE A 62 10.51 -8.78 -5.04
N ASP A 63 11.71 -9.35 -5.23
CA ASP A 63 12.87 -9.12 -4.36
C ASP A 63 13.21 -7.63 -4.19
N ASN A 64 12.90 -6.82 -5.20
CA ASN A 64 13.10 -5.37 -5.21
C ASN A 64 12.10 -4.57 -4.36
N PHE A 65 11.07 -5.18 -3.78
CA PHE A 65 10.08 -4.48 -2.94
C PHE A 65 10.18 -4.88 -1.47
N GLY A 66 10.64 -6.09 -1.19
CA GLY A 66 10.84 -6.58 0.17
C GLY A 66 10.51 -8.06 0.28
N THR A 67 10.15 -8.49 1.49
CA THR A 67 9.81 -9.87 1.80
C THR A 67 8.35 -10.01 2.22
N MET A 68 7.83 -11.24 2.22
CA MET A 68 6.51 -11.53 2.83
C MET A 68 6.41 -11.06 4.28
N LYS A 69 7.52 -11.11 5.04
CA LYS A 69 7.57 -10.59 6.41
C LYS A 69 7.39 -9.08 6.47
N ASP A 70 7.87 -8.35 5.47
CA ASP A 70 7.65 -6.90 5.38
C ASP A 70 6.20 -6.57 5.05
N VAL A 71 5.51 -7.42 4.28
CA VAL A 71 4.06 -7.31 4.03
C VAL A 71 3.28 -7.53 5.33
N GLU A 72 3.59 -8.60 6.07
CA GLU A 72 2.97 -8.87 7.37
C GLU A 72 3.17 -7.71 8.35
N LYS A 73 4.39 -7.15 8.35
CA LYS A 73 4.70 -5.98 9.16
C LYS A 73 3.90 -4.76 8.70
N LEU A 74 3.82 -4.49 7.40
CA LEU A 74 3.03 -3.39 6.85
C LEU A 74 1.57 -3.50 7.29
N LEU A 75 0.95 -4.67 7.12
CA LEU A 75 -0.43 -4.94 7.54
C LEU A 75 -0.65 -4.72 9.05
N THR A 76 0.30 -5.18 9.86
CA THR A 76 0.24 -4.99 11.32
C THR A 76 0.32 -3.51 11.68
N GLU A 77 1.26 -2.77 11.08
CA GLU A 77 1.50 -1.36 11.35
C GLU A 77 0.36 -0.46 10.83
N THR A 78 -0.29 -0.82 9.71
CA THR A 78 -1.48 -0.13 9.21
C THR A 78 -2.68 -0.37 10.13
N TYR A 79 -2.91 -1.61 10.56
CA TYR A 79 -3.98 -1.95 11.50
C TYR A 79 -3.81 -1.23 12.84
N ASN A 80 -2.59 -1.18 13.38
CA ASN A 80 -2.27 -0.46 14.61
C ASN A 80 -2.54 1.06 14.52
N ARG A 81 -2.57 1.60 13.29
CA ARG A 81 -2.84 3.01 13.01
C ARG A 81 -4.27 3.27 12.55
N SER A 82 -5.10 2.23 12.44
CA SER A 82 -6.50 2.28 12.02
C SER A 82 -6.71 2.79 10.58
N TYR A 83 -5.80 2.43 9.68
CA TYR A 83 -6.09 2.39 8.25
C TYR A 83 -7.00 1.21 7.91
#